data_AF-A0A962INV8-F1
#
_entry.id   AF-A0A962INV8-F1
#
_cell.length_a   1.000
_cell.length_b   1.000
_cell.length_c   1.000
_cell.angle_alpha   90.00
_cell.angle_beta   90.00
_cell.angle_gamma   90.00
#
_symmetry.space_group_name_H-M   'P 1'
#
loop_
_entity.id
_entity.type
_entity.pdbx_description
1 polymer ?
#
loop_
_entity_poly.entity_id
_entity_poly.type
_entity_poly.pdbx_seq_one_letter_code
_entity_poly.pdbx_strand_id
1 'polypeptide(L)' 'MSHEAKCPFSAHAGSLAITGTQSNKDWWPNQLNLKMLHQHSSKSNPLQADFNYREAFKHLDLDAVIADLHALMTDSQ' A
#
# COMPACT_ATOMS: atom_id res chain seq x y z
N MET A 1 29.85 -6.40 -0.22
CA MET A 1 28.97 -6.59 0.96
C MET A 1 27.65 -5.89 0.67
N SER A 2 26.78 -6.53 -0.12
CA SER A 2 25.43 -6.02 -0.36
C SER A 2 24.52 -6.73 0.63
N HIS A 3 24.15 -6.05 1.71
CA HIS A 3 23.07 -6.50 2.58
C HIS A 3 21.76 -6.31 1.82
N GLU A 4 21.40 -7.28 0.97
CA GLU A 4 20.05 -7.37 0.42
C GLU A 4 19.07 -7.58 1.58
N ALA A 5 18.01 -6.79 1.63
CA ALA A 5 16.92 -6.92 2.59
C ALA A 5 16.10 -8.19 2.30
N LYS A 6 16.71 -9.36 2.52
CA LYS A 6 16.07 -10.67 2.39
C LYS A 6 15.53 -11.05 3.76
N CYS A 7 14.24 -11.38 3.83
CA CYS A 7 13.61 -11.79 5.08
C CYS A 7 14.39 -13.00 5.66
N PRO A 8 14.95 -12.89 6.88
CA PRO A 8 15.84 -13.91 7.43
C PRO A 8 15.10 -15.20 7.84
N PHE A 9 13.77 -15.19 7.85
CA PHE A 9 12.91 -16.35 8.13
C PHE A 9 12.21 -16.81 6.86
N SER A 10 12.93 -17.49 5.97
CA SER A 10 12.32 -18.19 4.84
C SER A 10 11.89 -19.60 5.26
N ALA A 11 10.59 -19.74 5.53
CA ALA A 11 9.80 -20.98 5.62
C ALA A 11 9.70 -21.70 6.99
N HIS A 12 8.54 -21.56 7.65
CA HIS A 12 7.74 -22.70 8.10
C HIS A 12 6.27 -22.29 8.34
N ALA A 13 5.34 -22.99 7.68
CA ALA A 13 3.90 -23.06 7.95
C ALA A 13 3.09 -21.75 8.17
N GLY A 14 2.32 -21.34 7.15
CA GLY A 14 1.01 -20.73 7.41
C GLY A 14 0.73 -19.29 6.96
N SER A 15 1.61 -18.62 6.21
CA SER A 15 1.26 -17.32 5.61
C SER A 15 0.88 -17.49 4.14
N LEU A 16 -0.36 -17.15 3.80
CA LEU A 16 -0.89 -17.06 2.43
C LEU A 16 -0.24 -15.91 1.61
N ALA A 17 0.77 -15.24 2.16
CA ALA A 17 1.52 -14.21 1.45
C ALA A 17 2.64 -14.85 0.60
N ILE A 18 2.57 -14.63 -0.71
CA ILE A 18 3.55 -15.03 -1.76
C ILE A 18 4.89 -14.25 -1.59
N THR A 19 5.21 -13.78 -0.39
CA THR A 19 6.40 -13.01 -0.06
C THR A 19 7.50 -13.98 0.36
N GLY A 20 8.15 -14.64 -0.61
CA GLY A 20 9.28 -15.53 -0.33
C GLY A 20 9.50 -16.67 -1.34
N THR A 21 8.57 -16.91 -2.25
CA THR A 21 8.73 -17.89 -3.34
C THR A 21 9.50 -17.27 -4.50
N GLN A 22 10.43 -18.03 -5.11
CA GLN A 22 11.11 -17.62 -6.34
C GLN A 22 10.08 -17.25 -7.42
N SER A 23 10.30 -16.12 -8.07
CA SER A 23 9.43 -15.53 -9.09
C SER A 23 10.16 -15.44 -10.43
N ASN A 24 9.44 -15.13 -11.51
CA ASN A 24 10.04 -14.94 -12.84
C ASN A 24 11.12 -13.86 -12.86
N LYS A 25 11.06 -12.87 -11.96
CA LYS A 25 12.08 -11.82 -11.86
C LYS A 25 13.42 -12.36 -11.33
N ASP A 26 13.39 -13.41 -10.51
CA ASP A 26 14.59 -14.05 -9.98
C ASP A 26 15.29 -14.88 -11.06
N TRP A 27 14.52 -15.48 -11.97
CA TRP A 27 15.04 -16.27 -13.11
C TRP A 27 15.48 -15.41 -14.29
N TRP A 28 14.77 -14.32 -14.59
CA TRP A 28 15.07 -13.41 -15.69
C TRP A 28 15.17 -11.96 -15.20
N PRO A 29 16.31 -11.57 -14.58
CA PRO A 29 16.45 -10.26 -13.94
C PRO A 29 16.35 -9.08 -14.91
N ASN A 30 16.67 -9.29 -16.19
CA ASN A 30 16.61 -8.26 -17.23
C ASN A 30 15.30 -8.30 -18.05
N GLN A 31 14.30 -9.08 -17.65
CA GLN A 31 13.00 -9.14 -18.33
C GLN A 31 12.24 -7.80 -18.16
N LEU A 32 11.59 -7.35 -19.24
CA LEU A 32 10.74 -6.15 -19.22
C LEU A 32 9.63 -6.28 -18.15
N ASN A 33 9.57 -5.30 -17.24
CA ASN A 33 8.63 -5.30 -16.14
C ASN A 33 7.29 -4.65 -16.51
N LEU A 34 6.30 -5.46 -16.87
CA LEU A 34 4.94 -5.00 -17.20
C LEU A 34 4.06 -4.70 -15.96
N LYS A 35 4.56 -4.98 -14.74
CA LYS A 35 3.73 -4.86 -13.52
C LYS A 35 3.20 -3.44 -13.29
N MET A 36 3.91 -2.43 -13.80
CA MET A 36 3.51 -1.02 -13.67
C MET A 36 2.19 -0.71 -14.37
N LEU A 37 1.88 -1.42 -15.45
CA LEU A 37 0.68 -1.15 -16.26
C LEU A 37 -0.63 -1.55 -15.57
N HIS A 38 -0.54 -2.38 -14.53
CA HIS A 38 -1.70 -2.83 -13.77
C HIS A 38 -1.62 -2.42 -12.28
N GLN A 39 -0.75 -1.46 -11.95
CA GLN A 39 -0.75 -0.82 -10.63
C GLN A 39 -2.04 -0.02 -10.46
N HIS A 40 -2.54 0.08 -9.22
CA HIS A 40 -3.73 0.86 -8.87
C HIS A 40 -5.00 0.47 -9.64
N SER A 41 -5.17 -0.82 -9.96
CA SER A 41 -6.42 -1.32 -10.52
C SER A 41 -7.61 -1.05 -9.59
N SER A 42 -8.78 -0.76 -10.16
CA SER A 42 -10.05 -0.62 -9.44
C SER A 42 -10.40 -1.85 -8.59
N LYS A 43 -9.92 -3.05 -8.96
CA LYS A 43 -10.10 -4.28 -8.19
C LYS A 43 -9.45 -4.25 -6.81
N SER A 44 -8.41 -3.43 -6.64
CA SER A 44 -7.70 -3.26 -5.37
C SER A 44 -8.18 -2.02 -4.61
N ASN A 45 -9.07 -1.21 -5.20
CA ASN A 45 -9.64 -0.05 -4.53
C ASN A 45 -10.76 -0.51 -3.59
N PRO A 46 -10.67 -0.25 -2.27
CA PRO A 46 -11.73 -0.62 -1.33
C PRO A 46 -12.96 0.29 -1.40
N LEU A 47 -12.86 1.44 -2.07
CA LEU A 47 -13.95 2.39 -2.23
C LEU A 47 -14.95 1.93 -3.29
N GLN A 48 -16.18 2.44 -3.21
CA GLN A 48 -17.23 2.13 -4.19
C GLN A 48 -16.80 2.57 -5.61
N ALA A 49 -17.31 1.87 -6.63
CA ALA A 49 -16.88 2.07 -8.02
C ALA A 49 -17.17 3.49 -8.55
N ASP A 50 -18.19 4.14 -8.01
CA ASP A 50 -18.66 5.49 -8.33
C ASP A 50 -18.16 6.56 -7.34
N PHE A 51 -17.31 6.18 -6.38
CA PHE A 51 -16.81 7.13 -5.38
C PHE A 51 -15.98 8.25 -6.02
N ASN A 52 -16.40 9.50 -5.77
CA ASN A 52 -15.69 10.69 -6.22
C ASN A 52 -15.06 11.44 -5.05
N TYR A 53 -13.75 11.28 -4.88
CA TYR A 53 -13.00 11.93 -3.81
C TYR A 53 -13.12 13.47 -3.84
N ARG A 54 -13.17 14.08 -5.02
CA ARG A 54 -13.28 15.54 -5.16
C ARG A 54 -14.60 16.04 -4.59
N GLU A 55 -15.71 15.36 -4.89
CA GLU A 55 -17.01 15.76 -4.36
C GLU A 55 -17.11 15.46 -2.86
N ALA A 56 -16.64 14.29 -2.43
CA ALA A 56 -16.59 13.96 -1.00
C ALA A 56 -15.80 14.99 -0.19
N PHE A 57 -14.65 15.44 -0.70
CA PHE A 57 -13.80 16.43 -0.03
C PHE A 57 -14.48 17.81 0.07
N LYS A 58 -15.31 18.22 -0.90
CA LYS A 58 -16.04 19.50 -0.81
C LYS A 58 -17.07 19.51 0.32
N HIS A 59 -17.58 18.35 0.73
CA HIS A 59 -18.51 18.21 1.84
C HIS A 59 -17.82 18.08 3.20
N LEU A 60 -16.48 17.99 3.22
CA LEU A 60 -15.71 17.88 4.45
C LEU A 60 -15.67 19.22 5.18
N ASP A 61 -15.98 19.21 6.49
CA ASP A 61 -15.72 20.34 7.37
C ASP A 61 -14.22 20.44 7.65
N LEU A 62 -13.55 21.28 6.86
CA LEU A 62 -12.10 21.43 6.94
C LEU A 62 -11.67 22.13 8.24
N ASP A 63 -12.48 23.06 8.75
CA ASP A 63 -12.17 23.81 9.97
C ASP A 63 -12.22 22.88 11.18
N ALA A 64 -13.21 21.99 11.25
CA ALA A 64 -13.30 20.95 12.27
C ALA A 64 -12.09 20.00 12.22
N VAL A 65 -11.70 19.52 11.03
CA VAL A 65 -10.53 18.64 10.87
C VAL A 65 -9.25 19.31 11.37
N ILE A 66 -9.04 20.59 11.05
CA ILE A 66 -7.87 21.33 11.52
C ILE A 66 -7.89 21.49 13.04
N ALA A 67 -9.05 21.80 13.62
CA ALA A 67 -9.19 21.92 15.07
C ALA A 67 -8.88 20.60 15.79
N ASP A 68 -9.41 19.48 15.28
CA ASP A 68 -9.17 18.14 15.82
C ASP A 68 -7.68 17.76 15.74
N LEU A 69 -7.01 18.09 14.63
CA LEU A 69 -5.58 17.88 14.48
C LEU A 69 -4.76 18.68 15.50
N HIS A 70 -5.11 19.95 15.74
CA HIS A 70 -4.43 20.76 16.76
C HIS A 70 -4.64 20.21 18.18
N ALA A 71 -5.84 19.72 18.49
CA ALA A 71 -6.10 19.08 19.78
C ALA A 71 -5.25 17.82 19.95
N LEU A 72 -5.23 16.95 18.93
CA LEU A 72 -4.45 15.70 18.92
C LEU A 72 -2.95 15.93 19.14
N MET A 73 -2.39 17.04 18.63
CA MET A 73 -0.97 17.37 18.84
C MET A 73 -0.59 17.55 20.31
N THR A 74 -1.57 17.78 21.18
CA THR A 74 -1.37 17.97 22.63
C THR A 74 -1.95 16.84 23.48
N ASP A 75 -2.54 15.83 22.85
CA ASP A 75 -3.15 14.69 23.53
C ASP A 75 -2.24 13.46 23.46
N SER A 76 -1.59 13.13 24.59
CA SER A 76 -0.62 12.03 24.66
C SER A 76 -1.34 10.68 24.72
N GLN A 77 -1.01 9.81 23.76
CA GLN A 77 -1.44 8.40 23.73
C GLN A 77 -0.56 7.51 24.61
#